data_AF-A0A1H5L7S5-F1
#
_entry.id   AF-A0A1H5L7S5-F1
#
_cell.length_a   1.000
_cell.length_b   1.000
_cell.length_c   1.000
_cell.angle_alpha   90.00
_cell.angle_beta   90.00
_cell.angle_gamma   90.00
#
_symmetry.space_group_name_H-M   'P 1'
#
loop_
_entity.id
_entity.type
_entity.pdbx_description
1 polymer ?
#
loop_
_entity_poly.entity_id
_entity_poly.type
_entity_poly.pdbx_seq_one_letter_code
_entity_poly.pdbx_strand_id
1 'polypeptide(L)'
;MGYILGVNAPPTLRQAEQCPFGGHDPSACLLDEWGRVVAMEEQERISRRRYGIFEDPTDAIGACLEIAGVSLGDIDVVAVGWDVPRVAAITGEGWSFGSTDAYLRRLGFDPAVHRPELVFVEHHRAHAASASYAAGIPEAAVLVMDGNGRTRASASSTAGLPVNLSAGTVCRRAVRWATCTP
;
A
#
# COMPACT_ATOMS: atom_id res chain seq x y z
N MET A 1 10.39 2.53 -18.48
CA MET A 1 9.59 3.47 -17.67
C MET A 1 8.75 2.59 -16.78
N GLY A 2 8.95 2.71 -15.48
CA GLY A 2 8.41 1.78 -14.49
C GLY A 2 7.32 2.41 -13.66
N TYR A 3 6.32 1.61 -13.24
CA TYR A 3 5.23 2.07 -12.39
C TYR A 3 5.27 1.41 -11.01
N ILE A 4 4.73 2.12 -10.01
CA ILE A 4 4.48 1.59 -8.68
C ILE A 4 2.98 1.39 -8.51
N LEU A 5 2.57 0.16 -8.21
CA LEU A 5 1.20 -0.18 -7.88
C LEU A 5 1.01 -0.20 -6.36
N GLY A 6 0.38 0.83 -5.81
CA GLY A 6 -0.09 0.86 -4.43
C GLY A 6 -1.42 0.10 -4.29
N VAL A 7 -1.52 -0.80 -3.31
CA VAL A 7 -2.77 -1.52 -3.02
C VAL A 7 -3.12 -1.43 -1.54
N ASN A 8 -4.38 -1.10 -1.27
CA ASN A 8 -5.01 -1.48 -0.01
C ASN A 8 -5.64 -2.86 -0.22
N ALA A 9 -4.90 -3.89 0.17
CA ALA A 9 -5.34 -5.27 0.07
C ALA A 9 -5.08 -5.91 1.44
N PRO A 10 -5.95 -5.63 2.44
CA PRO A 10 -5.84 -6.31 3.73
C PRO A 10 -5.84 -7.83 3.48
N PRO A 11 -5.11 -8.62 4.28
CA PRO A 11 -5.09 -10.06 4.14
C PRO A 11 -6.54 -10.58 4.21
N THR A 12 -7.06 -10.94 3.05
CA THR A 12 -8.39 -11.47 2.83
C THR A 12 -8.39 -12.91 3.31
N LEU A 13 -8.42 -13.07 4.64
CA LEU A 13 -8.67 -14.35 5.29
C LEU A 13 -10.06 -14.80 4.83
N ARG A 14 -10.13 -15.97 4.18
CA ARG A 14 -11.41 -16.55 3.70
C ARG A 14 -12.37 -16.89 4.84
N GLN A 15 -11.97 -16.72 6.09
CA GLN A 15 -12.80 -16.86 7.28
C GLN A 15 -12.85 -15.54 8.04
N ALA A 16 -14.04 -14.95 8.09
CA ALA A 16 -14.38 -13.78 8.90
C ALA A 16 -14.06 -13.95 10.40
N GLU A 17 -13.79 -15.18 10.83
CA GLU A 17 -13.47 -15.53 12.22
C GLU A 17 -12.00 -15.25 12.61
N GLN A 18 -11.10 -15.05 11.64
CA GLN A 18 -9.64 -15.02 11.87
C GLN A 18 -9.02 -13.62 11.73
N CYS A 19 -9.70 -12.66 11.09
CA CYS A 19 -9.26 -11.26 11.06
C CYS A 19 -10.34 -10.38 11.71
N PRO A 20 -10.24 -10.08 13.02
CA PRO A 20 -11.18 -9.19 13.70
C PRO A 20 -11.15 -7.73 13.19
N PHE A 21 -10.30 -7.40 12.20
CA PHE A 21 -9.78 -6.04 11.99
C PHE A 21 -9.86 -5.49 10.55
N GLY A 22 -10.61 -6.11 9.64
CA GLY A 22 -10.97 -5.42 8.40
C GLY A 22 -10.34 -5.98 7.13
N GLY A 23 -11.06 -6.91 6.52
CA GLY A 23 -10.98 -7.10 5.08
C GLY A 23 -11.91 -6.11 4.38
N HIS A 24 -11.70 -4.79 4.52
CA HIS A 24 -12.56 -3.78 3.89
C HIS A 24 -11.75 -2.71 3.16
N ASP A 25 -12.47 -1.94 2.35
CA ASP A 25 -11.98 -0.85 1.49
C ASP A 25 -10.85 -1.26 0.53
N PRO A 26 -10.94 -2.40 -0.18
CA PRO A 26 -9.95 -2.75 -1.17
C PRO A 26 -9.85 -1.66 -2.24
N SER A 27 -8.63 -1.23 -2.56
CA SER A 27 -8.37 -0.18 -3.54
C SER A 27 -6.99 -0.29 -4.16
N ALA A 28 -6.80 0.37 -5.30
CA ALA A 28 -5.56 0.41 -6.04
C ALA A 28 -5.21 1.84 -6.45
N CYS A 29 -3.92 2.15 -6.52
CA CYS A 29 -3.37 3.41 -6.98
C CYS A 29 -2.13 3.14 -7.83
N LEU A 30 -2.02 3.79 -8.97
CA LEU A 30 -0.85 3.70 -9.85
C LEU A 30 -0.04 4.99 -9.80
N LEU A 31 1.26 4.87 -9.54
CA LEU A 31 2.20 5.98 -9.59
C LEU A 31 3.21 5.79 -10.71
N ASP A 32 3.57 6.89 -11.37
CA ASP A 32 4.66 6.92 -12.33
C ASP A 32 6.05 7.04 -11.65
N GLU A 33 7.11 6.99 -12.45
CA GLU A 33 8.51 7.09 -11.99
C GLU A 33 8.85 8.41 -11.28
N TRP A 34 8.03 9.45 -11.45
CA TRP A 34 8.18 10.74 -10.77
C TRP A 34 7.33 10.84 -9.49
N GLY A 35 6.60 9.78 -9.14
CA GLY A 35 5.74 9.71 -7.96
C GLY A 35 4.42 10.45 -8.12
N ARG A 36 3.95 10.67 -9.36
CA ARG A 36 2.63 11.26 -9.62
C ARG A 36 1.59 10.14 -9.68
N VAL A 37 0.42 10.40 -9.10
CA VAL A 37 -0.73 9.50 -9.21
C VAL A 37 -1.29 9.60 -10.63
N VAL A 38 -1.28 8.48 -11.35
CA VAL A 38 -1.79 8.36 -12.72
C VAL A 38 -3.25 7.90 -12.70
N ALA A 39 -3.58 6.97 -11.81
CA ALA A 39 -4.92 6.45 -11.60
C ALA A 39 -5.08 5.99 -10.16
N MET A 40 -6.30 6.04 -9.63
CA MET A 40 -6.64 5.47 -8.33
C MET A 40 -8.12 5.10 -8.32
N GLU A 41 -8.43 3.88 -7.89
CA GLU A 41 -9.79 3.35 -7.89
C GLU A 41 -10.08 2.54 -6.62
N GLU A 42 -11.32 2.64 -6.15
CA GLU A 42 -11.84 1.84 -5.06
C GLU A 42 -12.61 0.64 -5.62
N GLN A 43 -12.35 -0.57 -5.11
CA GLN A 43 -12.97 -1.80 -5.59
C GLN A 43 -14.51 -1.73 -5.49
N GLU A 44 -15.05 -1.14 -4.42
CA GLU A 44 -16.51 -1.01 -4.24
C GLU A 44 -17.20 -0.18 -5.33
N ARG A 45 -16.48 0.73 -6.00
CA ARG A 45 -17.05 1.58 -7.07
C ARG A 45 -17.36 0.74 -8.31
N ILE A 46 -16.57 -0.30 -8.51
CA ILE A 46 -16.64 -1.22 -9.64
C ILE A 46 -17.47 -2.45 -9.27
N SER A 47 -17.18 -3.12 -8.16
CA SER A 47 -17.90 -4.31 -7.70
C SER A 47 -19.34 -4.02 -7.26
N ARG A 48 -19.63 -2.74 -6.92
CA ARG A 48 -20.90 -2.26 -6.35
C ARG A 48 -21.25 -2.91 -5.01
N ARG A 49 -20.28 -3.52 -4.34
CA ARG A 49 -20.40 -4.10 -3.00
C ARG A 49 -19.80 -3.15 -2.00
N ARG A 50 -20.66 -2.55 -1.19
CA ARG A 50 -20.26 -1.56 -0.18
C ARG A 50 -19.15 -2.10 0.72
N TYR A 51 -18.10 -1.29 0.92
CA TYR A 51 -16.89 -1.58 1.68
C TYR A 51 -16.01 -2.70 1.13
N GLY A 52 -16.38 -3.33 0.02
CA GLY A 52 -15.64 -4.43 -0.59
C GLY A 52 -15.24 -5.54 0.38
N ILE A 53 -16.16 -5.92 1.28
CA ILE A 53 -15.84 -6.83 2.39
C ILE A 53 -15.31 -8.18 1.86
N PHE A 54 -14.06 -8.49 2.24
CA PHE A 54 -13.25 -9.64 1.82
C PHE A 54 -12.95 -9.74 0.32
N GLU A 55 -13.09 -8.64 -0.42
CA GLU A 55 -12.71 -8.57 -1.83
C GLU A 55 -11.23 -8.25 -2.00
N ASP A 56 -10.66 -8.73 -3.10
CA ASP A 56 -9.35 -8.28 -3.57
C ASP A 56 -9.54 -7.08 -4.49
N PRO A 57 -8.56 -6.17 -4.60
CA PRO A 57 -8.68 -4.99 -5.45
C PRO A 57 -8.42 -5.31 -6.93
N THR A 58 -8.79 -6.48 -7.44
CA THR A 58 -8.44 -6.92 -8.81
C THR A 58 -9.10 -6.05 -9.88
N ASP A 59 -10.35 -5.65 -9.68
CA ASP A 59 -11.04 -4.81 -10.65
C ASP A 59 -10.53 -3.37 -10.56
N ALA A 60 -10.22 -2.88 -9.36
CA ALA A 60 -9.58 -1.58 -9.15
C ALA A 60 -8.20 -1.51 -9.81
N ILE A 61 -7.39 -2.58 -9.72
CA ILE A 61 -6.11 -2.71 -10.42
C ILE A 61 -6.35 -2.64 -11.93
N GLY A 62 -7.29 -3.43 -12.45
CA GLY A 62 -7.63 -3.45 -13.88
C GLY A 62 -8.01 -2.07 -14.40
N ALA A 63 -8.88 -1.36 -13.68
CA ALA A 63 -9.29 0.00 -14.03
C ALA A 63 -8.13 0.99 -14.01
N CYS A 64 -7.23 0.92 -13.02
CA CYS A 64 -6.04 1.77 -12.98
C CYS A 64 -5.12 1.55 -14.20
N LEU A 65 -4.92 0.29 -14.59
CA LEU A 65 -4.12 -0.08 -15.77
C LEU A 65 -4.76 0.43 -17.05
N GLU A 66 -6.09 0.31 -17.18
CA GLU A 66 -6.86 0.80 -18.33
C GLU A 66 -6.76 2.33 -18.45
N ILE A 67 -6.97 3.06 -17.36
CA ILE A 67 -6.86 4.54 -17.31
C ILE A 67 -5.46 4.99 -17.75
N ALA A 68 -4.41 4.29 -17.31
CA ALA A 68 -3.03 4.62 -17.63
C ALA A 68 -2.57 4.12 -19.00
N GLY A 69 -3.31 3.21 -19.65
CA GLY A 69 -2.91 2.57 -20.90
C GLY A 69 -1.67 1.68 -20.77
N VAL A 70 -1.50 1.03 -19.60
CA VAL A 70 -0.34 0.17 -19.29
C VAL A 70 -0.77 -1.24 -18.92
N SER A 71 0.19 -2.15 -18.85
CA SER A 71 -0.03 -3.55 -18.50
C SER A 71 0.56 -3.89 -17.13
N LEU A 72 0.20 -5.06 -16.58
CA LEU A 72 0.85 -5.59 -15.39
C LEU A 72 2.37 -5.78 -15.58
N GLY A 73 2.84 -5.98 -16.82
CA GLY A 73 4.26 -6.10 -17.14
C GLY A 73 5.06 -4.82 -16.97
N ASP A 74 4.39 -3.66 -16.89
CA ASP A 74 5.03 -2.35 -16.71
C ASP A 74 5.16 -1.95 -15.23
N ILE A 75 4.65 -2.78 -14.31
CA ILE A 75 4.69 -2.52 -12.87
C ILE A 75 5.99 -3.06 -12.29
N ASP A 76 6.87 -2.20 -11.79
CA ASP A 76 8.14 -2.64 -11.19
C ASP A 76 7.99 -3.00 -9.71
N VAL A 77 7.10 -2.30 -9.01
CA VAL A 77 6.92 -2.43 -7.56
C VAL A 77 5.43 -2.51 -7.21
N VAL A 78 5.08 -3.43 -6.32
CA VAL A 78 3.78 -3.49 -5.65
C VAL A 78 3.96 -3.09 -4.19
N ALA A 79 3.32 -2.01 -3.77
CA ALA A 79 3.35 -1.50 -2.39
C ALA A 79 2.02 -1.78 -1.69
N VAL A 80 2.06 -2.60 -0.64
CA VAL A 80 0.86 -2.98 0.14
C VAL A 80 0.77 -2.11 1.38
N GLY A 81 -0.35 -1.41 1.57
CA GLY A 81 -0.61 -0.51 2.71
C GLY A 81 -0.85 -1.20 4.07
N TRP A 82 -0.28 -2.39 4.27
CA TRP A 82 -0.36 -3.16 5.50
C TRP A 82 0.99 -3.81 5.80
N ASP A 83 1.41 -3.78 7.07
CA ASP A 83 2.56 -4.57 7.54
C ASP A 83 2.12 -6.01 7.80
N VAL A 84 1.75 -6.72 6.73
CA VAL A 84 1.24 -8.10 6.78
C VAL A 84 2.23 -9.06 7.45
N PRO A 85 3.57 -8.96 7.23
CA PRO A 85 4.55 -9.77 7.96
C PRO A 85 4.53 -9.53 9.48
N ARG A 86 4.34 -8.28 9.92
CA ARG A 86 4.21 -7.95 11.35
C ARG A 86 2.86 -8.36 11.92
N VAL A 87 1.78 -8.25 11.15
CA VAL A 87 0.45 -8.73 11.56
C VAL A 87 0.50 -10.23 11.84
N ALA A 88 1.10 -11.02 10.95
CA ALA A 88 1.29 -12.46 11.15
C ALA A 88 2.13 -12.79 12.40
N ALA A 89 3.15 -11.98 12.71
CA ALA A 89 3.97 -12.14 13.91
C ALA A 89 3.22 -11.80 15.21
N ILE A 90 2.19 -10.94 15.16
CA ILE A 90 1.41 -10.50 16.33
C ILE A 90 0.19 -11.38 16.57
N THR A 91 -0.49 -11.84 15.52
CA THR A 91 -1.71 -12.66 15.65
C THR A 91 -1.40 -14.13 15.95
N GLY A 92 -0.16 -14.58 15.76
CA GLY A 92 0.21 -16.00 15.82
C GLY A 92 -0.36 -16.82 14.66
N GLU A 93 -1.12 -16.18 13.77
CA GLU A 93 -1.63 -16.77 12.55
C GLU A 93 -0.67 -16.43 11.41
N GLY A 94 0.05 -17.47 10.96
CA GLY A 94 0.97 -17.35 9.85
C GLY A 94 0.27 -16.84 8.59
N TRP A 95 1.06 -16.21 7.74
CA TRP A 95 0.73 -15.83 6.37
C TRP A 95 -0.26 -16.77 5.68
N SER A 96 -1.49 -16.30 5.42
CA SER A 96 -2.53 -17.15 4.81
C SER A 96 -2.38 -17.35 3.30
N PHE A 97 -1.33 -16.78 2.68
CA PHE A 97 -1.05 -16.96 1.25
C PHE A 97 0.09 -17.95 0.98
N GLY A 98 0.87 -18.38 1.99
CA GLY A 98 1.94 -19.38 1.84
C GLY A 98 3.17 -18.96 1.03
N SER A 99 3.10 -17.96 0.14
CA SER A 99 4.25 -17.39 -0.59
C SER A 99 3.97 -15.99 -1.18
N THR A 100 5.03 -15.23 -1.49
CA THR A 100 4.92 -13.89 -2.10
C THR A 100 4.28 -14.00 -3.47
N ASP A 101 4.61 -15.07 -4.18
CA ASP A 101 4.09 -15.37 -5.50
C ASP A 101 2.59 -15.67 -5.45
N ALA A 102 2.12 -16.38 -4.42
CA ALA A 102 0.70 -16.62 -4.22
C ALA A 102 -0.08 -15.31 -3.94
N TYR A 103 0.53 -14.37 -3.22
CA TYR A 103 -0.05 -13.04 -3.03
C TYR A 103 -0.10 -12.24 -4.33
N LEU A 104 1.01 -12.21 -5.09
CA LEU A 104 1.06 -11.56 -6.40
C LEU A 104 0.04 -12.15 -7.39
N ARG A 105 -0.14 -13.47 -7.40
CA ARG A 105 -1.18 -14.14 -8.20
C ARG A 105 -2.59 -13.67 -7.86
N ARG A 106 -2.84 -13.36 -6.58
CA ARG A 106 -4.12 -12.83 -6.12
C ARG A 106 -4.39 -11.41 -6.64
N LEU A 107 -3.34 -10.64 -6.89
CA LEU A 107 -3.40 -9.31 -7.52
C LEU A 107 -3.41 -9.37 -9.06
N GLY A 108 -3.45 -10.57 -9.64
CA GLY A 108 -3.52 -10.78 -11.09
C GLY A 108 -2.18 -10.98 -11.80
N PHE A 109 -1.05 -10.96 -11.07
CA PHE A 109 0.27 -11.20 -11.67
C PHE A 109 0.51 -12.68 -11.96
N ASP A 110 1.31 -12.98 -12.99
CA ASP A 110 1.96 -14.27 -13.12
C ASP A 110 3.47 -14.13 -12.84
N PRO A 111 3.95 -14.50 -11.64
CA PRO A 111 5.36 -14.40 -11.26
C PRO A 111 6.34 -15.16 -12.15
N ALA A 112 5.86 -16.11 -12.96
CA ALA A 112 6.69 -16.80 -13.95
C ALA A 112 6.98 -15.94 -15.20
N VAL A 113 6.12 -14.95 -15.47
CA VAL A 113 6.23 -14.03 -16.61
C VAL A 113 6.83 -12.71 -16.17
N HIS A 114 6.28 -12.11 -15.11
CA HIS A 114 6.74 -10.86 -14.54
C HIS A 114 6.50 -10.84 -13.04
N ARG A 115 7.56 -10.55 -12.28
CA ARG A 115 7.54 -10.60 -10.83
C ARG A 115 8.01 -9.26 -10.25
N PRO A 116 7.08 -8.33 -9.98
CA PRO A 116 7.43 -7.06 -9.37
C PRO A 116 8.02 -7.26 -7.97
N GLU A 117 8.79 -6.28 -7.51
CA GLU A 117 9.19 -6.21 -6.10
C GLU A 117 7.95 -5.99 -5.24
N LEU A 118 7.75 -6.83 -4.21
CA LEU A 118 6.64 -6.67 -3.26
C LEU A 118 7.15 -6.00 -1.98
N VAL A 119 6.62 -4.82 -1.68
CA VAL A 119 6.97 -4.03 -0.49
C VAL A 119 5.74 -3.88 0.39
N PHE A 120 5.91 -4.15 1.69
CA PHE A 120 4.89 -3.91 2.69
C PHE A 120 5.17 -2.58 3.40
N VAL A 121 4.17 -1.71 3.43
CA VAL A 121 4.21 -0.41 4.10
C VAL A 121 3.34 -0.50 5.35
N GLU A 122 3.89 -0.05 6.47
CA GLU A 122 3.13 0.01 7.72
C GLU A 122 1.87 0.86 7.54
N HIS A 123 0.75 0.38 8.10
CA HIS A 123 -0.59 0.89 7.79
C HIS A 123 -0.74 2.37 8.12
N HIS A 124 -0.31 2.80 9.30
CA HIS A 124 -0.37 4.20 9.72
C HIS A 124 0.64 5.08 8.97
N ARG A 125 1.79 4.54 8.58
CA ARG A 125 2.71 5.20 7.64
C ARG A 125 2.10 5.38 6.26
N ALA A 126 1.32 4.43 5.75
CA ALA A 126 0.63 4.58 4.48
C ALA A 126 -0.40 5.72 4.55
N HIS A 127 -1.20 5.80 5.62
CA HIS A 127 -2.10 6.94 5.89
C HIS A 127 -1.36 8.27 5.99
N ALA A 128 -0.25 8.32 6.72
CA ALA A 128 0.52 9.55 6.87
C ALA A 128 1.14 10.00 5.54
N ALA A 129 1.63 9.04 4.74
CA ALA A 129 2.21 9.30 3.44
C ALA A 129 1.16 9.85 2.46
N SER A 130 -0.01 9.21 2.34
CA SER A 130 -1.05 9.67 1.41
C SER A 130 -1.46 11.12 1.67
N ALA A 131 -1.63 11.51 2.94
CA ALA A 131 -1.94 12.89 3.31
C ALA A 131 -0.78 13.85 3.01
N SER A 132 0.45 13.50 3.42
CA SER A 132 1.61 14.40 3.31
C SER A 132 2.02 14.66 1.86
N TYR A 133 2.06 13.60 1.05
CA TYR A 133 2.44 13.71 -0.36
C TYR A 133 1.37 14.45 -1.16
N ALA A 134 0.08 14.21 -0.90
CA ALA A 134 -1.01 14.93 -1.54
C ALA A 134 -1.05 16.42 -1.17
N ALA A 135 -0.71 16.77 0.08
CA ALA A 135 -0.67 18.16 0.52
C ALA A 135 0.45 18.98 -0.16
N GLY A 136 1.47 18.33 -0.71
CA GLY A 136 2.63 19.01 -1.31
C GLY A 136 3.54 19.72 -0.30
N ILE A 137 3.27 19.59 1.00
CA ILE A 137 4.00 20.27 2.07
C ILE A 137 5.28 19.48 2.36
N PRO A 138 6.47 20.10 2.25
CA PRO A 138 7.74 19.41 2.47
C PRO A 138 7.94 18.97 3.92
N GLU A 139 7.41 19.74 4.87
CA GLU A 139 7.53 19.53 6.32
C GLU A 139 6.19 19.73 7.03
N ALA A 140 5.64 18.67 7.63
CA ALA A 140 4.43 18.78 8.43
C ALA A 140 4.38 17.77 9.57
N ALA A 141 3.76 18.19 10.68
CA ALA A 141 3.23 17.29 11.67
C ALA A 141 1.96 16.62 11.12
N VAL A 142 1.95 15.29 11.12
CA VAL A 142 0.84 14.48 10.64
C VAL A 142 0.15 13.84 11.84
N LEU A 143 -1.17 13.81 11.82
CA LEU A 143 -1.97 13.10 12.82
C LEU A 143 -2.77 12.02 12.09
N VAL A 144 -2.50 10.76 12.41
CA VAL A 144 -3.29 9.61 11.94
C VAL A 144 -4.22 9.19 13.08
N MET A 145 -5.53 9.28 12.83
CA MET A 145 -6.58 8.76 13.71
C MET A 145 -7.33 7.69 12.93
N ASP A 146 -7.15 6.44 13.35
CA ASP A 146 -7.64 5.26 12.64
C ASP A 146 -8.44 4.37 13.60
N GLY A 147 -9.36 3.56 13.06
CA GLY A 147 -10.30 2.74 13.83
C GLY A 147 -9.62 1.67 14.69
N ASN A 148 -8.37 1.33 14.39
CA ASN A 148 -7.56 0.38 15.16
C ASN A 148 -6.25 1.02 15.66
N GLY A 149 -6.22 1.34 16.96
CA GLY A 149 -5.03 1.90 17.63
C GLY A 149 -4.26 0.83 18.41
N ARG A 150 -3.25 0.18 17.80
CA ARG A 150 -2.17 -0.59 18.47
C ARG A 150 -1.17 -1.06 17.40
N THR A 151 0.10 -0.66 17.33
CA THR A 151 1.10 -0.24 18.33
C THR A 151 1.94 0.94 17.77
N ARG A 152 1.30 2.08 17.55
CA ARG A 152 1.95 3.40 17.45
C ARG A 152 0.88 4.49 17.47
N ALA A 153 0.30 4.75 18.65
CA ALA A 153 -0.61 5.87 18.79
C ALA A 153 0.14 7.18 18.47
N SER A 154 -0.38 7.95 17.51
CA SER A 154 0.09 9.30 17.15
C SER A 154 1.51 9.37 16.58
N ALA A 155 1.67 9.18 15.27
CA ALA A 155 2.94 9.48 14.60
C ALA A 155 3.03 10.97 14.23
N SER A 156 3.53 11.82 15.14
CA SER A 156 3.93 13.19 14.79
C SER A 156 5.27 13.19 14.05
N SER A 157 5.38 13.82 12.89
CA SER A 157 6.63 13.99 12.13
C SER A 157 7.01 15.44 11.92
N THR A 158 8.29 15.70 11.66
CA THR A 158 8.85 16.96 11.16
C THR A 158 9.84 16.56 10.07
N ALA A 159 9.64 17.03 8.83
CA ALA A 159 10.46 16.68 7.67
C ALA A 159 11.29 17.87 7.14
N GLY A 160 12.57 17.98 7.54
CA GLY A 160 13.61 18.80 6.88
C GLY A 160 15.01 18.20 7.14
N LEU A 161 16.10 18.36 6.36
CA LEU A 161 16.53 19.01 5.09
C LEU A 161 17.84 18.25 4.62
N PRO A 162 18.65 18.79 3.68
CA PRO A 162 18.84 18.37 2.28
C PRO A 162 19.76 17.14 2.09
N VAL A 163 19.68 16.45 0.94
CA VAL A 163 20.78 15.54 0.54
C VAL A 163 21.09 15.63 -0.95
N ASN A 164 22.35 15.94 -1.20
CA ASN A 164 23.02 16.03 -2.49
C ASN A 164 23.11 14.65 -3.17
N LEU A 165 23.00 14.65 -4.50
CA LEU A 165 22.96 13.48 -5.36
C LEU A 165 24.35 12.85 -5.55
N SER A 166 24.44 11.54 -5.37
CA SER A 166 25.35 10.72 -6.18
C SER A 166 24.77 9.31 -6.35
N ALA A 167 24.43 9.00 -7.61
CA ALA A 167 24.15 7.71 -8.26
C ALA A 167 22.99 6.83 -7.74
N GLY A 168 22.03 6.54 -8.63
CA GLY A 168 20.97 5.54 -8.49
C GLY A 168 19.59 6.13 -8.19
N THR A 169 18.81 6.42 -9.22
CA THR A 169 17.50 7.09 -9.18
C THR A 169 16.41 6.15 -8.64
N VAL A 170 16.04 6.34 -7.38
CA VAL A 170 14.73 6.00 -6.79
C VAL A 170 14.26 7.28 -6.11
N CYS A 171 13.01 7.69 -6.33
CA CYS A 171 12.45 8.96 -5.86
C CYS A 171 12.74 9.19 -4.36
N ARG A 172 13.69 10.09 -4.04
CA ARG A 172 14.14 10.38 -2.67
C ARG A 172 13.37 11.55 -2.08
N ARG A 173 12.26 11.26 -1.39
CA ARG A 173 11.75 12.16 -0.33
C ARG A 173 11.80 11.39 0.99
N ALA A 174 12.87 11.60 1.75
CA ALA A 174 13.05 10.96 3.04
C ALA A 174 12.14 11.64 4.08
N VAL A 175 11.14 10.91 4.57
CA VAL A 175 10.33 11.31 5.73
C VAL A 175 11.10 10.94 7.00
N ARG A 176 11.36 11.91 7.89
CA ARG A 176 11.87 11.63 9.24
C ARG A 176 10.71 11.18 10.12
N TRP A 177 10.80 9.95 10.60
CA TRP A 177 9.81 9.36 11.50
C TRP A 177 10.28 9.51 12.95
N ALA A 178 9.70 10.43 13.71
CA ALA A 178 9.86 10.40 15.16
C ALA A 178 9.04 9.21 15.72
N THR A 179 9.63 8.46 16.62
CA THR A 179 8.94 7.42 17.39
C THR A 179 8.79 8.00 18.79
N CYS A 180 7.59 8.36 19.22
CA CYS A 180 7.34 8.54 20.64
C CYS A 180 7.19 7.14 21.23
N THR A 181 8.26 6.62 21.81
CA THR A 181 8.20 5.47 22.73
C THR A 181 7.78 6.03 24.10
N PRO A 182 6.83 5.40 24.83
CA PRO A 182 6.57 5.76 26.22
C PRO A 182 7.80 5.51 27.10
#